data_AF-A0A2M7L8Y3-F1
#
_entry.id   AF-A0A2M7L8Y3-F1
#
_cell.length_a   1.000
_cell.length_b   1.000
_cell.length_c   1.000
_cell.angle_alpha   90.00
_cell.angle_beta   90.00
_cell.angle_gamma   90.00
#
_symmetry.space_group_name_H-M   'P 1'
#
loop_
_entity.id
_entity.type
_entity.pdbx_description
1 polymer ?
#
loop_
_entity_poly.entity_id
_entity_poly.type
_entity_poly.pdbx_seq_one_letter_code
_entity_poly.pdbx_strand_id
1 'polypeptide(L)'
;MSGHNLNEINEILESNDELRQQLFIIRIERLFEIKGSSFKPYDIHLHDRLYHSKAEDLEFWKESLVAWADEQPMNKMAAAWEEFKTCWGLMGNLPEVLDWIVEQTETYPSIAELWERDRCIPVSEEHMIYRRKRALEKKERERERSEWFDAIRQAVSDIEQGHEGWLNNIVSNLRFEEHVKGDIESWLDLQVGNDVSIAFSKGLNAYWSNSEAPETTAYASNQVPWWSNVIIMAVERWLVECGDWNGLAAELRQRAIRAALWNCDVPAWFFDAARVDQVWAKAFLYDVLSVEDDAGSELHRVLYLFSGHGGESFVRDVVISFLLSKEKLCIQTAKQALRLLCENAEDRPLDDSTLDQLWAVAQRHRQSAESETFLLFASAVFRFRQVDVWQVVDSSLLAGEERGGQFQRWLNAIAEIHLRFRFEGKWPACMGEESIAAMLPDMFAAFPPDGDPEMDGYNDGKMYREDMGRLRNHGITVLAEGGSGFAGKQLMALLTASFVPDFMHSLILNCIDIWCVFR
;
A
#
# COMPACT_ATOMS: atom_id res chain seq x y z
N MET A 1 11.92 61.55 -20.48
CA MET A 1 12.19 60.12 -20.66
C MET A 1 11.68 59.75 -22.04
N SER A 2 12.50 59.09 -22.88
CA SER A 2 12.12 58.66 -24.23
C SER A 2 11.03 57.59 -24.17
N GLY A 3 10.08 57.61 -25.10
CA GLY A 3 8.97 56.65 -25.16
C GLY A 3 9.38 55.17 -25.26
N HIS A 4 10.64 54.89 -25.61
CA HIS A 4 11.19 53.52 -25.65
C HIS A 4 11.27 52.85 -24.26
N ASN A 5 11.62 53.59 -23.21
CA ASN A 5 11.80 53.01 -21.87
C ASN A 5 10.47 52.72 -21.15
N LEU A 6 9.36 53.34 -21.58
CA LEU A 6 8.04 53.11 -21.00
C LEU A 6 7.40 51.83 -21.56
N ASN A 7 7.65 51.51 -22.83
CA ASN A 7 7.16 50.29 -23.46
C ASN A 7 7.84 49.05 -22.88
N GLU A 8 9.16 49.09 -22.66
CA GLU A 8 9.91 47.98 -22.03
C GLU A 8 9.43 47.70 -20.59
N ILE A 9 9.07 48.74 -19.82
CA ILE A 9 8.50 48.58 -18.48
C ILE A 9 7.10 47.96 -18.54
N ASN A 10 6.26 48.36 -19.50
CA ASN A 10 4.93 47.79 -19.66
C ASN A 10 5.02 46.30 -20.05
N GLU A 11 5.93 45.91 -20.95
CA GLU A 11 6.15 44.50 -21.34
C GLU A 11 6.60 43.63 -20.15
N ILE A 12 7.44 44.17 -19.26
CA ILE A 12 7.86 43.48 -18.03
C ILE A 12 6.67 43.32 -17.06
N LEU A 13 5.84 44.35 -16.89
CA LEU A 13 4.68 44.30 -16.00
C LEU A 13 3.51 43.49 -16.58
N GLU A 14 3.46 43.33 -17.90
CA GLU A 14 2.52 42.42 -18.56
C GLU A 14 2.88 40.95 -18.33
N SER A 15 4.15 40.63 -18.11
CA SER A 15 4.65 39.25 -17.97
C SER A 15 5.00 38.85 -16.53
N ASN A 16 4.85 39.76 -15.56
CA ASN A 16 5.15 39.52 -14.16
C ASN A 16 4.02 40.00 -13.24
N ASP A 17 3.15 39.06 -12.86
CA ASP A 17 1.92 39.33 -12.09
C ASP A 17 2.23 39.80 -10.67
N GLU A 18 3.18 39.15 -10.00
CA GLU A 18 3.58 39.49 -8.63
C GLU A 18 4.11 40.92 -8.53
N LEU A 19 5.00 41.31 -9.46
CA LEU A 19 5.53 42.68 -9.48
C LEU A 19 4.44 43.72 -9.75
N ARG A 20 3.51 43.41 -10.67
CA ARG A 20 2.36 44.28 -10.97
C ARG A 20 1.46 44.45 -9.74
N GLN A 21 1.13 43.36 -9.06
CA GLN A 21 0.32 43.34 -7.84
C GLN A 21 0.97 44.13 -6.70
N GLN A 22 2.28 43.94 -6.46
CA GLN A 22 3.02 44.70 -5.45
C GLN A 22 3.05 46.20 -5.76
N LEU A 23 3.25 46.58 -7.03
CA LEU A 23 3.22 47.98 -7.43
C LEU A 23 1.85 48.63 -7.23
N PHE A 24 0.76 47.86 -7.41
CA PHE A 24 -0.59 48.33 -7.11
C PHE A 24 -0.80 48.61 -5.62
N ILE A 25 -0.39 47.71 -4.74
CA ILE A 25 -0.49 47.90 -3.28
C ILE A 25 0.31 49.13 -2.85
N ILE A 26 1.58 49.20 -3.25
CA ILE A 26 2.46 50.34 -2.93
C ILE A 26 1.84 51.66 -3.39
N ARG A 27 1.17 51.66 -4.55
CA ARG A 27 0.49 52.84 -5.07
C ARG A 27 -0.70 53.25 -4.18
N ILE A 28 -1.55 52.30 -3.80
CA ILE A 28 -2.71 52.57 -2.92
C ILE A 28 -2.23 53.12 -1.59
N GLU A 29 -1.26 52.44 -0.95
CA GLU A 29 -0.71 52.82 0.35
C GLU A 29 -0.07 54.21 0.29
N ARG A 30 0.79 54.47 -0.69
CA ARG A 30 1.48 55.76 -0.81
C ARG A 30 0.53 56.91 -1.10
N LEU A 31 -0.47 56.71 -1.96
CA LEU A 31 -1.49 57.74 -2.20
C LEU A 31 -2.32 58.02 -0.95
N PHE A 32 -2.62 56.97 -0.19
CA PHE A 32 -3.30 57.09 1.09
C PHE A 32 -2.46 57.84 2.12
N GLU A 33 -1.17 57.51 2.25
CA GLU A 33 -0.22 58.23 3.13
C GLU A 33 -0.10 59.71 2.78
N ILE A 34 -0.03 60.04 1.48
CA ILE A 34 0.11 61.43 1.01
C ILE A 34 -1.16 62.25 1.23
N LYS A 35 -2.35 61.66 0.98
CA LYS A 35 -3.63 62.39 0.98
C LYS A 35 -4.41 62.25 2.29
N GLY A 36 -4.07 61.27 3.13
CA GLY A 36 -4.76 60.98 4.39
C GLY A 36 -6.27 60.88 4.20
N SER A 37 -7.02 61.63 5.02
CA SER A 37 -8.50 61.69 4.96
C SER A 37 -9.06 62.24 3.66
N SER A 38 -8.23 62.84 2.80
CA SER A 38 -8.64 63.37 1.49
C SER A 38 -8.44 62.36 0.37
N PHE A 39 -7.86 61.18 0.65
CA PHE A 39 -7.72 60.11 -0.33
C PHE A 39 -9.08 59.57 -0.73
N LYS A 40 -9.36 59.54 -2.02
CA LYS A 40 -10.57 58.94 -2.57
C LYS A 40 -10.21 57.70 -3.38
N PRO A 41 -11.02 56.64 -3.37
CA PRO A 41 -10.71 55.38 -4.05
C PRO A 41 -10.32 55.58 -5.52
N TYR A 42 -10.98 56.48 -6.24
CA TYR A 42 -10.69 56.76 -7.65
C TYR A 42 -9.39 57.55 -7.89
N ASP A 43 -8.76 58.11 -6.85
CA ASP A 43 -7.50 58.85 -6.96
C ASP A 43 -6.38 57.99 -7.55
N ILE A 44 -6.50 56.68 -7.37
CA ILE A 44 -5.57 55.71 -7.91
C ILE A 44 -5.50 55.80 -9.45
N HIS A 45 -6.58 56.24 -10.13
CA HIS A 45 -6.72 56.33 -11.59
C HIS A 45 -6.48 57.73 -12.18
N LEU A 46 -6.24 58.77 -11.37
CA LEU A 46 -6.16 60.17 -11.83
C LEU A 46 -4.87 60.55 -12.59
N HIS A 47 -3.96 59.60 -12.82
CA HIS A 47 -2.74 59.79 -13.60
C HIS A 47 -2.59 58.62 -14.57
N ASP A 48 -2.11 58.88 -15.80
CA ASP A 48 -1.79 57.83 -16.77
C ASP A 48 -0.93 56.76 -16.10
N ARG A 49 -1.47 55.54 -16.03
CA ARG A 49 -0.81 54.40 -15.41
C ARG A 49 -0.04 53.61 -16.46
N LEU A 50 1.12 53.09 -16.05
CA LEU A 50 1.91 52.18 -16.87
C LEU A 50 1.40 50.74 -16.80
N TYR A 51 0.53 50.41 -15.84
CA TYR A 51 0.03 49.06 -15.63
C TYR A 51 -1.43 49.07 -15.15
N HIS A 52 -2.18 48.04 -15.55
CA HIS A 52 -3.59 47.81 -15.25
C HIS A 52 -3.77 46.42 -14.67
N SER A 53 -4.72 46.25 -13.75
CA SER A 53 -5.05 44.92 -13.22
C SER A 53 -5.59 44.03 -14.33
N LYS A 54 -5.20 42.75 -14.31
CA LYS A 54 -5.57 41.74 -15.30
C LYS A 54 -6.50 40.69 -14.70
N ALA A 55 -7.10 39.87 -15.57
CA ALA A 55 -7.96 38.76 -15.16
C ALA A 55 -7.30 37.84 -14.11
N GLU A 56 -6.02 37.50 -14.31
CA GLU A 56 -5.23 36.64 -13.41
C GLU A 56 -4.97 37.23 -12.02
N ASP A 57 -5.13 38.56 -11.83
CA ASP A 57 -4.95 39.21 -10.53
C ASP A 57 -6.16 39.05 -9.60
N LEU A 58 -7.21 38.35 -10.02
CA LEU A 58 -8.47 38.28 -9.27
C LEU A 58 -8.31 37.66 -7.88
N GLU A 59 -7.55 36.56 -7.75
CA GLU A 59 -7.38 35.88 -6.47
C GLU A 59 -6.55 36.73 -5.50
N PHE A 60 -5.50 37.38 -6.01
CA PHE A 60 -4.71 38.35 -5.24
C PHE A 60 -5.59 39.48 -4.66
N TRP A 61 -6.53 39.99 -5.46
CA TRP A 61 -7.45 41.02 -4.98
C TRP A 61 -8.47 40.51 -3.97
N LYS A 62 -8.92 39.25 -4.05
CA LYS A 62 -9.75 38.62 -3.01
C LYS A 62 -9.01 38.58 -1.68
N GLU A 63 -7.76 38.10 -1.69
CA GLU A 63 -6.92 38.03 -0.49
C GLU A 63 -6.67 39.42 0.11
N SER A 64 -6.37 40.40 -0.74
CA SER A 64 -6.12 41.79 -0.32
C SER A 64 -7.37 42.44 0.31
N LEU A 65 -8.56 42.15 -0.23
CA LEU A 65 -9.83 42.64 0.33
C LEU A 65 -10.11 42.07 1.72
N VAL A 66 -9.82 40.79 1.94
CA VAL A 66 -9.93 40.15 3.26
C VAL A 66 -8.90 40.73 4.22
N ALA A 67 -7.66 40.89 3.78
CA ALA A 67 -6.58 41.45 4.60
C ALA A 67 -6.89 42.87 5.10
N TRP A 68 -7.54 43.69 4.28
CA TRP A 68 -7.90 45.07 4.62
C TRP A 68 -9.34 45.24 5.13
N ALA A 69 -10.09 44.15 5.31
CA ALA A 69 -11.50 44.20 5.67
C ALA A 69 -11.74 44.92 7.01
N ASP A 70 -10.84 44.75 7.98
CA ASP A 70 -10.97 45.33 9.31
C ASP A 70 -10.21 46.67 9.47
N GLU A 71 -9.51 47.12 8.43
CA GLU A 71 -8.72 48.36 8.49
C GLU A 71 -9.58 49.62 8.33
N GLN A 72 -9.33 50.62 9.17
CA GLN A 72 -10.00 51.92 9.10
C GLN A 72 -8.98 53.05 8.88
N PRO A 73 -9.30 54.06 8.05
CA PRO A 73 -10.53 54.22 7.25
C PRO A 73 -10.57 53.32 5.99
N MET A 74 -11.77 52.92 5.56
CA MET A 74 -12.03 51.98 4.44
C MET A 74 -11.51 52.42 3.06
N ASN A 75 -10.91 53.60 2.93
CA ASN A 75 -10.57 54.18 1.63
C ASN A 75 -9.55 53.34 0.85
N LYS A 76 -8.62 52.63 1.52
CA LYS A 76 -7.67 51.68 0.87
C LYS A 76 -8.39 50.44 0.32
N MET A 77 -9.25 49.85 1.15
CA MET A 77 -10.07 48.70 0.77
C MET A 77 -11.03 49.03 -0.38
N ALA A 78 -11.64 50.22 -0.35
CA ALA A 78 -12.49 50.70 -1.44
C ALA A 78 -11.71 50.91 -2.75
N ALA A 79 -10.41 51.22 -2.70
CA ALA A 79 -9.55 51.29 -3.87
C ALA A 79 -9.21 49.87 -4.42
N ALA A 80 -8.90 48.92 -3.54
CA ALA A 80 -8.72 47.51 -3.92
C ALA A 80 -9.99 46.90 -4.54
N TRP A 81 -11.16 47.28 -4.03
CA TRP A 81 -12.46 46.83 -4.54
C TRP A 81 -12.73 47.25 -5.99
N GLU A 82 -12.24 48.42 -6.41
CA GLU A 82 -12.35 48.84 -7.82
C GLU A 82 -11.49 47.98 -8.75
N GLU A 83 -10.29 47.59 -8.31
CA GLU A 83 -9.41 46.70 -9.07
C GLU A 83 -9.97 45.27 -9.11
N PHE A 84 -10.48 44.76 -7.98
CA PHE A 84 -11.20 43.48 -7.91
C PHE A 84 -12.36 43.40 -8.90
N LYS A 85 -13.24 44.41 -8.95
CA LYS A 85 -14.36 44.47 -9.90
C LYS A 85 -13.86 44.48 -11.35
N THR A 86 -12.75 45.17 -11.61
CA THR A 86 -12.14 45.22 -12.95
C THR A 86 -11.67 43.83 -13.37
N CYS A 87 -10.92 43.12 -12.52
CA CYS A 87 -10.45 41.76 -12.79
C CYS A 87 -11.62 40.78 -13.00
N TRP A 88 -12.64 40.87 -12.14
CA TRP A 88 -13.81 40.01 -12.21
C TRP A 88 -14.62 40.23 -13.50
N GLY A 89 -14.75 41.50 -13.93
CA GLY A 89 -15.33 41.86 -15.22
C GLY A 89 -14.54 41.31 -16.41
N LEU A 90 -13.20 41.37 -16.37
CA LEU A 90 -12.33 40.81 -17.41
C LEU A 90 -12.43 39.28 -17.51
N MET A 91 -12.77 38.59 -16.42
CA MET A 91 -13.03 37.14 -16.41
C MET A 91 -14.46 36.77 -16.81
N GLY A 92 -15.27 37.73 -17.27
CA GLY A 92 -16.65 37.47 -17.68
C GLY A 92 -17.62 37.30 -16.51
N ASN A 93 -17.32 37.91 -15.36
CA ASN A 93 -18.14 37.85 -14.15
C ASN A 93 -18.40 36.43 -13.66
N LEU A 94 -17.32 35.65 -13.48
CA LEU A 94 -17.40 34.24 -13.07
C LEU A 94 -18.31 34.04 -11.85
N PRO A 95 -19.21 33.03 -11.85
CA PRO A 95 -20.18 32.86 -10.76
C PRO A 95 -19.58 32.45 -9.41
N GLU A 96 -18.45 31.74 -9.40
CA GLU A 96 -17.75 31.34 -8.16
C GLU A 96 -17.28 32.55 -7.33
N VAL A 97 -17.02 33.68 -7.99
CA VAL A 97 -16.63 34.94 -7.34
C VAL A 97 -17.81 35.54 -6.58
N LEU A 98 -19.05 35.34 -7.06
CA LEU A 98 -20.26 35.72 -6.33
C LEU A 98 -20.46 34.86 -5.08
N ASP A 99 -20.14 33.57 -5.15
CA ASP A 99 -20.23 32.67 -3.99
C ASP A 99 -19.26 33.16 -2.91
N TRP A 100 -18.03 33.48 -3.31
CA TRP A 100 -17.04 34.09 -2.42
C TRP A 100 -17.50 35.43 -1.85
N ILE A 101 -17.99 36.38 -2.66
CA ILE A 101 -18.46 37.68 -2.16
C ILE A 101 -19.55 37.48 -1.10
N VAL A 102 -20.53 36.61 -1.34
CA VAL A 102 -21.64 36.37 -0.40
C VAL A 102 -21.11 35.82 0.93
N GLU A 103 -20.24 34.82 0.89
CA GLU A 103 -19.58 34.28 2.09
C GLU A 103 -18.82 35.38 2.86
N GLN A 104 -18.08 36.22 2.15
CA GLN A 104 -17.33 37.31 2.78
C GLN A 104 -18.25 38.40 3.34
N THR A 105 -19.41 38.70 2.73
CA THR A 105 -20.36 39.68 3.28
C THR A 105 -21.03 39.23 4.57
N GLU A 106 -21.13 37.92 4.81
CA GLU A 106 -21.61 37.39 6.10
C GLU A 106 -20.58 37.58 7.23
N THR A 107 -19.30 37.67 6.85
CA THR A 107 -18.16 37.74 7.79
C THR A 107 -17.66 39.16 8.01
N TYR A 108 -17.57 39.97 6.95
CA TYR A 108 -16.92 41.28 6.95
C TYR A 108 -17.91 42.42 6.58
N PRO A 109 -18.32 43.28 7.54
CA PRO A 109 -19.28 44.36 7.29
C PRO A 109 -18.83 45.38 6.24
N SER A 110 -17.52 45.61 6.14
CA SER A 110 -16.91 46.53 5.17
C SER A 110 -17.03 46.01 3.73
N ILE A 111 -16.91 44.69 3.51
CA ILE A 111 -17.13 44.06 2.20
C ILE A 111 -18.62 44.12 1.86
N ALA A 112 -19.51 43.90 2.84
CA ALA A 112 -20.94 44.06 2.66
C ALA A 112 -21.33 45.47 2.22
N GLU A 113 -20.75 46.51 2.84
CA GLU A 113 -21.01 47.90 2.47
C GLU A 113 -20.57 48.22 1.03
N LEU A 114 -19.39 47.76 0.60
CA LEU A 114 -18.91 47.95 -0.78
C LEU A 114 -19.74 47.16 -1.80
N TRP A 115 -20.16 45.95 -1.44
CA TRP A 115 -21.04 45.11 -2.26
C TRP A 115 -22.43 45.74 -2.43
N GLU A 116 -23.02 46.27 -1.36
CA GLU A 116 -24.32 46.96 -1.42
C GLU A 116 -24.26 48.24 -2.26
N ARG A 117 -23.18 49.02 -2.13
CA ARG A 117 -22.96 50.25 -2.92
C ARG A 117 -22.94 49.99 -4.43
N ASP A 118 -22.33 48.88 -4.85
CA ASP A 118 -22.03 48.59 -6.26
C ASP A 118 -22.93 47.50 -6.87
N ARG A 119 -24.09 47.24 -6.25
CA ARG A 119 -25.05 46.17 -6.58
C ARG A 119 -25.79 46.39 -7.92
N CYS A 120 -25.04 46.41 -9.03
CA CYS A 120 -25.54 46.53 -10.40
C CYS A 120 -24.89 45.52 -11.36
N ILE A 121 -24.33 44.43 -10.84
CA ILE A 121 -23.67 43.39 -11.66
C ILE A 121 -24.71 42.30 -11.99
N PRO A 122 -25.06 42.08 -13.28
CA PRO A 122 -26.08 41.10 -13.66
C PRO A 122 -25.59 39.67 -13.40
N VAL A 123 -26.27 38.98 -12.47
CA VAL A 123 -26.09 37.54 -12.23
C VAL A 123 -26.97 36.79 -13.23
N SER A 124 -26.42 35.80 -13.94
CA SER A 124 -27.19 35.02 -14.92
C SER A 124 -28.30 34.20 -14.24
N GLU A 125 -29.43 34.03 -14.92
CA GLU A 125 -30.59 33.28 -14.41
C GLU A 125 -30.25 31.79 -14.16
N GLU A 126 -29.35 31.21 -14.97
CA GLU A 126 -28.82 29.86 -14.78
C GLU A 126 -28.08 29.67 -13.45
N HIS A 127 -27.32 30.68 -13.01
CA HIS A 127 -26.62 30.62 -11.73
C HIS A 127 -27.58 30.69 -10.53
N MET A 128 -28.65 31.47 -10.64
CA MET A 128 -29.72 31.51 -9.64
C MET A 128 -30.43 30.15 -9.50
N ILE A 129 -30.67 29.45 -10.61
CA ILE A 129 -31.23 28.10 -10.62
C ILE A 129 -30.27 27.10 -9.96
N TYR A 130 -28.99 27.15 -10.32
CA TYR A 130 -27.95 26.28 -9.75
C TYR A 130 -27.82 26.45 -8.23
N ARG A 131 -27.72 27.69 -7.74
CA ARG A 131 -27.69 28.00 -6.29
C ARG A 131 -28.92 27.46 -5.56
N ARG A 132 -30.10 27.65 -6.14
CA ARG A 132 -31.35 27.14 -5.55
C ARG A 132 -31.35 25.61 -5.46
N LYS A 133 -30.85 24.93 -6.50
CA LYS A 133 -30.73 23.47 -6.51
C LYS A 133 -29.76 22.97 -5.43
N ARG A 134 -28.56 23.55 -5.34
CA ARG A 134 -27.58 23.17 -4.30
C ARG A 134 -28.06 23.48 -2.88
N ALA A 135 -28.75 24.60 -2.68
CA ALA A 135 -29.32 24.95 -1.37
C ALA A 135 -30.41 23.95 -0.95
N LEU A 136 -31.24 23.50 -1.89
CA LEU A 136 -32.23 22.45 -1.66
C LEU A 136 -31.56 21.10 -1.34
N GLU A 137 -30.55 20.69 -2.11
CA GLU A 137 -29.80 19.45 -1.86
C GLU A 137 -29.03 19.47 -0.53
N LYS A 138 -28.49 20.63 -0.13
CA LYS A 138 -27.85 20.81 1.18
C LYS A 138 -28.89 20.67 2.29
N LYS A 139 -30.02 21.35 2.17
CA LYS A 139 -31.12 21.29 3.15
C LYS A 139 -31.71 19.89 3.28
N GLU A 140 -31.84 19.17 2.16
CA GLU A 140 -32.33 17.78 2.16
C GLU A 140 -31.35 16.86 2.88
N ARG A 141 -30.04 16.95 2.60
CA ARG A 141 -29.01 16.19 3.31
C ARG A 141 -28.96 16.51 4.80
N GLU A 142 -29.10 17.77 5.17
CA GLU A 142 -29.19 18.19 6.59
C GLU A 142 -30.43 17.60 7.27
N ARG A 143 -31.56 17.55 6.56
CA ARG A 143 -32.79 16.92 7.06
C ARG A 143 -32.62 15.41 7.23
N GLU A 144 -32.13 14.71 6.22
CA GLU A 144 -31.84 13.27 6.27
C GLU A 144 -30.88 12.93 7.42
N ARG A 145 -29.84 13.74 7.62
CA ARG A 145 -28.89 13.59 8.73
C ARG A 145 -29.56 13.79 10.09
N SER A 146 -30.40 14.80 10.23
CA SER A 146 -31.15 15.05 11.47
C SER A 146 -32.13 13.90 11.78
N GLU A 147 -32.88 13.45 10.78
CA GLU A 147 -33.82 12.33 10.90
C GLU A 147 -33.09 11.04 11.30
N TRP A 148 -31.90 10.80 10.73
CA TRP A 148 -31.06 9.68 11.11
C TRP A 148 -30.55 9.76 12.55
N PHE A 149 -30.08 10.93 13.00
CA PHE A 149 -29.68 11.13 14.41
C PHE A 149 -30.84 10.91 15.38
N ASP A 150 -32.03 11.38 15.04
CA ASP A 150 -33.23 11.16 15.86
C ASP A 150 -33.61 9.67 15.91
N ALA A 151 -33.46 8.95 14.80
CA ALA A 151 -33.70 7.50 14.75
C ALA A 151 -32.70 6.75 15.66
N ILE A 152 -31.42 7.13 15.66
CA ILE A 152 -30.41 6.55 16.57
C ILE A 152 -30.79 6.82 18.04
N ARG A 153 -31.19 8.05 18.38
CA ARG A 153 -31.62 8.40 19.75
C ARG A 153 -32.83 7.60 20.21
N GLN A 154 -33.77 7.33 19.31
CA GLN A 154 -34.95 6.50 19.62
C GLN A 154 -34.59 5.01 19.79
N ALA A 155 -33.53 4.55 19.14
CA ALA A 155 -33.08 3.16 19.16
C ALA A 155 -32.06 2.83 20.29
N VAL A 156 -31.85 3.72 21.25
CA VAL A 156 -30.86 3.54 22.35
C VAL A 156 -30.98 2.17 23.03
N SER A 157 -32.19 1.71 23.33
CA SER A 157 -32.40 0.39 23.95
C SER A 157 -31.98 -0.77 23.04
N ASP A 158 -32.27 -0.70 21.74
CA ASP A 158 -31.91 -1.75 20.78
C ASP A 158 -30.40 -1.76 20.56
N ILE A 159 -29.77 -0.57 20.52
CA ILE A 159 -28.33 -0.40 20.47
C ILE A 159 -27.68 -1.02 21.71
N GLU A 160 -28.18 -0.71 22.92
CA GLU A 160 -27.66 -1.25 24.19
C GLU A 160 -27.75 -2.78 24.27
N GLN A 161 -28.79 -3.36 23.64
CA GLN A 161 -28.97 -4.82 23.54
C GLN A 161 -28.10 -5.48 22.47
N GLY A 162 -27.37 -4.69 21.67
CA GLY A 162 -26.47 -5.18 20.64
C GLY A 162 -27.19 -5.56 19.34
N HIS A 163 -28.26 -4.85 18.96
CA HIS A 163 -28.96 -5.13 17.70
C HIS A 163 -28.04 -4.89 16.48
N GLU A 164 -27.72 -5.95 15.74
CA GLU A 164 -26.74 -5.95 14.65
C GLU A 164 -26.95 -4.83 13.64
N GLY A 165 -28.19 -4.66 13.17
CA GLY A 165 -28.51 -3.66 12.15
C GLY A 165 -28.20 -2.23 12.60
N TRP A 166 -28.34 -1.92 13.89
CA TRP A 166 -28.05 -0.60 14.42
C TRP A 166 -26.56 -0.38 14.62
N LEU A 167 -25.86 -1.37 15.18
CA LEU A 167 -24.40 -1.32 15.33
C LEU A 167 -23.71 -1.17 13.97
N ASN A 168 -24.12 -1.99 12.98
CA ASN A 168 -23.60 -1.91 11.62
C ASN A 168 -23.89 -0.56 10.96
N ASN A 169 -25.10 -0.02 11.15
CA ASN A 169 -25.48 1.28 10.57
C ASN A 169 -24.61 2.42 11.13
N ILE A 170 -24.38 2.44 12.45
CA ILE A 170 -23.53 3.44 13.11
C ILE A 170 -22.09 3.35 12.59
N VAL A 171 -21.51 2.13 12.54
CA VAL A 171 -20.13 1.91 12.09
C VAL A 171 -19.95 2.24 10.60
N SER A 172 -20.95 1.94 9.77
CA SER A 172 -20.87 2.14 8.30
C SER A 172 -21.00 3.61 7.91
N ASN A 173 -21.93 4.35 8.53
CA ASN A 173 -22.20 5.73 8.14
C ASN A 173 -21.07 6.70 8.50
N LEU A 174 -20.26 6.37 9.50
CA LEU A 174 -19.07 7.13 9.87
C LEU A 174 -17.98 7.15 8.79
N ARG A 175 -17.92 6.13 7.93
CA ARG A 175 -16.96 6.07 6.81
C ARG A 175 -17.27 7.08 5.69
N PHE A 176 -18.48 7.63 5.64
CA PHE A 176 -18.89 8.61 4.62
C PHE A 176 -18.69 10.06 5.07
N GLU A 177 -18.38 10.30 6.35
CA GLU A 177 -17.99 11.63 6.83
C GLU A 177 -16.46 11.74 6.74
N GLU A 178 -15.93 12.12 5.56
CA GLU A 178 -14.49 12.28 5.21
C GLU A 178 -13.67 13.20 6.16
N HIS A 179 -14.30 13.74 7.21
CA HIS A 179 -13.72 14.73 8.14
C HIS A 179 -13.77 14.32 9.61
N VAL A 180 -14.24 13.12 9.96
CA VAL A 180 -14.23 12.66 11.36
C VAL A 180 -12.80 12.22 11.72
N LYS A 181 -12.00 13.16 12.20
CA LYS A 181 -10.73 12.90 12.89
C LYS A 181 -11.03 12.57 14.36
N GLY A 182 -11.51 11.36 14.66
CA GLY A 182 -11.82 10.93 16.02
C GLY A 182 -12.35 9.51 16.10
N ASP A 183 -12.38 8.92 17.30
CA ASP A 183 -13.05 7.64 17.53
C ASP A 183 -14.59 7.77 17.47
N ILE A 184 -15.25 6.64 17.27
CA ILE A 184 -16.71 6.55 17.05
C ILE A 184 -17.49 7.06 18.26
N GLU A 185 -16.98 6.85 19.47
CA GLU A 185 -17.61 7.26 20.73
C GLU A 185 -17.59 8.77 20.89
N SER A 186 -16.45 9.41 20.64
CA SER A 186 -16.31 10.87 20.66
C SER A 186 -17.22 11.54 19.63
N TRP A 187 -17.39 10.92 18.46
CA TRP A 187 -18.33 11.40 17.46
C TRP A 187 -19.79 11.24 17.93
N LEU A 188 -20.15 10.09 18.51
CA LEU A 188 -21.49 9.85 19.05
C LEU A 188 -21.83 10.86 20.15
N ASP A 189 -20.90 11.13 21.06
CA ASP A 189 -21.05 12.12 22.13
C ASP A 189 -21.34 13.51 21.57
N LEU A 190 -20.59 13.91 20.54
CA LEU A 190 -20.66 15.25 19.95
C LEU A 190 -21.92 15.45 19.08
N GLN A 191 -22.26 14.47 18.24
CA GLN A 191 -23.31 14.61 17.23
C GLN A 191 -24.67 14.12 17.69
N VAL A 192 -24.71 13.06 18.51
CA VAL A 192 -25.96 12.36 18.85
C VAL A 192 -26.29 12.54 20.33
N GLY A 193 -25.35 12.23 21.21
CA GLY A 193 -25.42 12.39 22.67
C GLY A 193 -24.76 11.24 23.43
N ASN A 194 -24.28 11.54 24.64
CA ASN A 194 -23.56 10.60 25.52
C ASN A 194 -24.35 9.31 25.83
N ASP A 195 -25.67 9.39 26.00
CA ASP A 195 -26.50 8.21 26.28
C ASP A 195 -26.39 7.16 25.17
N VAL A 196 -26.29 7.60 23.91
CA VAL A 196 -26.12 6.71 22.75
C VAL A 196 -24.71 6.12 22.74
N SER A 197 -23.69 6.90 23.06
CA SER A 197 -22.31 6.42 23.15
C SER A 197 -22.17 5.32 24.21
N ILE A 198 -22.73 5.53 25.40
CA ILE A 198 -22.78 4.53 26.48
C ILE A 198 -23.57 3.28 26.04
N ALA A 199 -24.72 3.47 25.38
CA ALA A 199 -25.50 2.35 24.85
C ALA A 199 -24.74 1.56 23.79
N PHE A 200 -24.07 2.24 22.85
CA PHE A 200 -23.23 1.63 21.82
C PHE A 200 -22.12 0.78 22.43
N SER A 201 -21.45 1.31 23.46
CA SER A 201 -20.43 0.63 24.24
C SER A 201 -20.89 -0.71 24.81
N LYS A 202 -22.03 -0.68 25.50
CA LYS A 202 -22.65 -1.89 26.06
C LYS A 202 -23.15 -2.83 24.97
N GLY A 203 -23.70 -2.26 23.89
CA GLY A 203 -24.17 -2.96 22.71
C GLY A 203 -23.10 -3.79 22.03
N LEU A 204 -21.89 -3.25 21.86
CA LEU A 204 -20.75 -4.00 21.32
C LEU A 204 -20.44 -5.25 22.16
N ASN A 205 -20.40 -5.10 23.49
CA ASN A 205 -20.15 -6.21 24.41
C ASN A 205 -21.30 -7.23 24.41
N ALA A 206 -22.56 -6.76 24.37
CA ALA A 206 -23.73 -7.61 24.28
C ALA A 206 -23.75 -8.40 22.95
N TYR A 207 -23.41 -7.74 21.85
CA TYR A 207 -23.31 -8.38 20.53
C TYR A 207 -22.20 -9.43 20.50
N TRP A 208 -21.02 -9.12 21.03
CA TRP A 208 -19.93 -10.11 21.11
C TRP A 208 -20.29 -11.32 21.97
N SER A 209 -21.07 -11.09 23.03
CA SER A 209 -21.52 -12.16 23.93
C SER A 209 -22.57 -13.08 23.29
N ASN A 210 -23.47 -12.51 22.49
CA ASN A 210 -24.68 -13.20 22.04
C ASN A 210 -24.67 -13.57 20.54
N SER A 211 -23.76 -13.02 19.74
CA SER A 211 -23.70 -13.31 18.31
C SER A 211 -23.11 -14.68 18.00
N GLU A 212 -23.62 -15.29 16.94
CA GLU A 212 -23.09 -16.54 16.41
C GLU A 212 -22.04 -16.24 15.35
N ALA A 213 -20.86 -16.85 15.51
CA ALA A 213 -19.81 -16.73 14.51
C ALA A 213 -20.20 -17.51 13.25
N PRO A 214 -19.92 -16.98 12.04
CA PRO A 214 -20.10 -17.72 10.80
C PRO A 214 -19.38 -19.07 10.81
N GLU A 215 -19.90 -20.02 10.04
CA GLU A 215 -19.27 -21.32 9.84
C GLU A 215 -17.90 -21.18 9.14
N THR A 216 -17.01 -22.16 9.35
CA THR A 216 -15.67 -22.18 8.73
C THR A 216 -15.72 -22.20 7.20
N THR A 217 -16.77 -22.79 6.62
CA THR A 217 -17.02 -22.80 5.17
C THR A 217 -17.16 -21.40 4.58
N ALA A 218 -17.55 -20.40 5.38
CA ALA A 218 -17.69 -19.03 4.92
C ALA A 218 -16.35 -18.42 4.49
N TYR A 219 -15.21 -18.88 5.03
CA TYR A 219 -13.87 -18.38 4.69
C TYR A 219 -13.42 -18.72 3.27
N ALA A 220 -14.12 -19.63 2.57
CA ALA A 220 -13.94 -19.81 1.13
C ALA A 220 -14.40 -18.58 0.33
N SER A 221 -15.29 -17.76 0.90
CA SER A 221 -15.72 -16.50 0.29
C SER A 221 -14.77 -15.37 0.73
N ASN A 222 -14.37 -14.51 -0.20
CA ASN A 222 -13.60 -13.31 0.15
C ASN A 222 -14.48 -12.18 0.74
N GLN A 223 -15.73 -12.47 1.10
CA GLN A 223 -16.68 -11.48 1.62
C GLN A 223 -16.55 -11.34 3.13
N VAL A 224 -16.07 -10.17 3.58
CA VAL A 224 -15.96 -9.86 5.01
C VAL A 224 -17.37 -9.71 5.62
N PRO A 225 -17.78 -10.59 6.56
CA PRO A 225 -19.08 -10.47 7.20
C PRO A 225 -19.08 -9.27 8.14
N TRP A 226 -20.18 -8.52 8.18
CA TRP A 226 -20.32 -7.39 9.11
C TRP A 226 -20.09 -7.77 10.56
N TRP A 227 -20.48 -9.00 10.91
CA TRP A 227 -20.17 -9.64 12.18
C TRP A 227 -18.71 -9.42 12.62
N SER A 228 -17.73 -9.65 11.75
CA SER A 228 -16.32 -9.54 12.15
C SER A 228 -15.92 -8.11 12.53
N ASN A 229 -16.43 -7.11 11.81
CA ASN A 229 -16.10 -5.70 12.05
C ASN A 229 -16.57 -5.26 13.44
N VAL A 230 -17.81 -5.65 13.82
CA VAL A 230 -18.38 -5.32 15.12
C VAL A 230 -17.62 -6.01 16.25
N ILE A 231 -17.24 -7.28 16.06
CA ILE A 231 -16.45 -8.01 17.05
C ILE A 231 -15.05 -7.40 17.23
N ILE A 232 -14.36 -7.07 16.14
CA ILE A 232 -13.02 -6.44 16.22
C ILE A 232 -13.09 -5.14 17.03
N MET A 233 -14.09 -4.29 16.76
CA MET A 233 -14.29 -3.06 17.53
C MET A 233 -14.57 -3.33 19.02
N ALA A 234 -15.41 -4.31 19.33
CA ALA A 234 -15.70 -4.70 20.71
C ALA A 234 -14.42 -5.15 21.44
N VAL A 235 -13.58 -5.94 20.76
CA VAL A 235 -12.30 -6.42 21.29
C VAL A 235 -11.31 -5.29 21.51
N GLU A 236 -11.14 -4.40 20.54
CA GLU A 236 -10.22 -3.26 20.63
C GLU A 236 -10.58 -2.35 21.81
N ARG A 237 -11.87 -2.13 22.04
CA ARG A 237 -12.36 -1.41 23.21
C ARG A 237 -12.06 -2.15 24.50
N TRP A 238 -12.40 -3.43 24.57
CA TRP A 238 -12.16 -4.25 25.76
C TRP A 238 -10.66 -4.33 26.12
N LEU A 239 -9.77 -4.30 25.13
CA LEU A 239 -8.33 -4.25 25.34
C LEU A 239 -7.87 -2.95 26.02
N VAL A 240 -8.53 -1.82 25.74
CA VAL A 240 -8.25 -0.54 26.43
C VAL A 240 -8.69 -0.59 27.89
N GLU A 241 -9.80 -1.27 28.19
CA GLU A 241 -10.39 -1.29 29.54
C GLU A 241 -9.76 -2.33 30.46
N CYS A 242 -9.54 -3.56 29.97
CA CYS A 242 -9.12 -4.71 30.78
C CYS A 242 -7.86 -5.40 30.24
N GLY A 243 -7.79 -5.65 28.93
CA GLY A 243 -6.59 -6.16 28.25
C GLY A 243 -6.14 -7.61 28.55
N ASP A 244 -6.69 -8.29 29.56
CA ASP A 244 -6.23 -9.63 29.96
C ASP A 244 -7.03 -10.78 29.32
N TRP A 245 -6.43 -11.40 28.31
CA TRP A 245 -6.98 -12.56 27.61
C TRP A 245 -7.23 -13.77 28.53
N ASN A 246 -6.48 -13.93 29.62
CA ASN A 246 -6.64 -15.10 30.51
C ASN A 246 -7.94 -15.04 31.32
N GLY A 247 -8.40 -13.84 31.68
CA GLY A 247 -9.64 -13.62 32.41
C GLY A 247 -10.90 -13.71 31.55
N LEU A 248 -10.75 -13.69 30.22
CA LEU A 248 -11.89 -13.71 29.30
C LEU A 248 -12.46 -15.14 29.14
N ALA A 249 -13.78 -15.27 28.93
CA ALA A 249 -14.38 -16.57 28.64
C ALA A 249 -13.83 -17.14 27.31
N ALA A 250 -13.63 -18.46 27.24
CA ALA A 250 -13.05 -19.11 26.06
C ALA A 250 -13.88 -18.83 24.80
N GLU A 251 -15.20 -18.94 24.87
CA GLU A 251 -16.09 -18.68 23.73
C GLU A 251 -15.92 -17.26 23.16
N LEU A 252 -15.75 -16.25 24.02
CA LEU A 252 -15.52 -14.87 23.59
C LEU A 252 -14.17 -14.72 22.90
N ARG A 253 -13.11 -15.31 23.48
CA ARG A 253 -11.78 -15.36 22.83
C ARG A 253 -11.85 -16.00 21.45
N GLN A 254 -12.54 -17.12 21.34
CA GLN A 254 -12.68 -17.87 20.10
C GLN A 254 -13.43 -17.07 19.03
N ARG A 255 -14.49 -16.35 19.40
CA ARG A 255 -15.17 -15.39 18.51
C ARG A 255 -14.24 -14.26 18.07
N ALA A 256 -13.41 -13.72 18.97
CA ALA A 256 -12.44 -12.69 18.62
C ALA A 256 -11.40 -13.20 17.61
N ILE A 257 -10.84 -14.39 17.83
CA ILE A 257 -9.89 -15.04 16.91
C ILE A 257 -10.53 -15.27 15.53
N ARG A 258 -11.78 -15.74 15.48
CA ARG A 258 -12.54 -15.90 14.23
C ARG A 258 -12.71 -14.56 13.50
N ALA A 259 -13.14 -13.52 14.20
CA ALA A 259 -13.36 -12.20 13.62
C ALA A 259 -12.07 -11.61 13.04
N ALA A 260 -10.93 -11.76 13.75
CA ALA A 260 -9.65 -11.24 13.31
C ALA A 260 -9.20 -11.76 11.93
N LEU A 261 -9.49 -13.04 11.60
CA LEU A 261 -9.13 -13.62 10.30
C LEU A 261 -9.89 -13.01 9.11
N TRP A 262 -10.98 -12.29 9.37
CA TRP A 262 -11.73 -11.56 8.34
C TRP A 262 -11.22 -10.15 8.10
N ASN A 263 -10.20 -9.69 8.84
CA ASN A 263 -9.58 -8.39 8.61
C ASN A 263 -8.64 -8.43 7.39
N CYS A 264 -8.26 -7.27 6.87
CA CYS A 264 -7.26 -7.15 5.80
C CYS A 264 -5.84 -7.38 6.35
N ASP A 265 -5.60 -6.95 7.59
CA ASP A 265 -4.36 -7.16 8.34
C ASP A 265 -4.65 -7.84 9.68
N VAL A 266 -3.78 -8.73 10.14
CA VAL A 266 -3.93 -9.39 11.44
C VAL A 266 -3.76 -8.37 12.55
N PRO A 267 -4.76 -8.15 13.42
CA PRO A 267 -4.59 -7.29 14.58
C PRO A 267 -3.50 -7.83 15.50
N ALA A 268 -2.65 -6.96 16.05
CA ALA A 268 -1.52 -7.38 16.89
C ALA A 268 -1.94 -8.29 18.07
N TRP A 269 -3.13 -8.05 18.63
CA TRP A 269 -3.69 -8.82 19.73
C TRP A 269 -4.11 -10.26 19.36
N PHE A 270 -4.21 -10.59 18.07
CA PHE A 270 -4.59 -11.92 17.59
C PHE A 270 -3.69 -13.00 18.15
N PHE A 271 -2.37 -12.80 18.08
CA PHE A 271 -1.39 -13.79 18.54
C PHE A 271 -1.43 -13.96 20.06
N ASP A 272 -1.77 -12.90 20.80
CA ASP A 272 -1.95 -12.97 22.25
C ASP A 272 -3.18 -13.81 22.62
N ALA A 273 -4.32 -13.56 21.96
CA ALA A 273 -5.53 -14.36 22.14
C ALA A 273 -5.31 -15.83 21.75
N ALA A 274 -4.71 -16.06 20.59
CA ALA A 274 -4.44 -17.39 20.05
C ALA A 274 -3.47 -18.19 20.93
N ARG A 275 -2.52 -17.54 21.60
CA ARG A 275 -1.60 -18.18 22.55
C ARG A 275 -2.30 -18.67 23.82
N VAL A 276 -3.32 -17.97 24.30
CA VAL A 276 -4.13 -18.41 25.46
C VAL A 276 -5.00 -19.61 25.10
N ASP A 277 -5.57 -19.65 23.90
CA ASP A 277 -6.42 -20.74 23.42
C ASP A 277 -5.74 -21.59 22.33
N GLN A 278 -4.47 -21.93 22.55
CA GLN A 278 -3.56 -22.45 21.52
C GLN A 278 -4.06 -23.73 20.83
N VAL A 279 -4.59 -24.68 21.61
CA VAL A 279 -5.05 -25.97 21.06
C VAL A 279 -6.24 -25.76 20.12
N TRP A 280 -7.22 -24.96 20.55
CA TRP A 280 -8.38 -24.65 19.73
C TRP A 280 -8.00 -23.80 18.52
N ALA A 281 -7.18 -22.76 18.72
CA ALA A 281 -6.80 -21.84 17.65
C ALA A 281 -6.05 -22.56 16.52
N LYS A 282 -5.17 -23.51 16.86
CA LYS A 282 -4.48 -24.36 15.88
C LYS A 282 -5.45 -25.22 15.08
N ALA A 283 -6.38 -25.90 15.75
CA ALA A 283 -7.39 -26.73 15.09
C ALA A 283 -8.30 -25.90 14.17
N PHE A 284 -8.75 -24.73 14.65
CA PHE A 284 -9.56 -23.82 13.86
C PHE A 284 -8.82 -23.28 12.62
N LEU A 285 -7.58 -22.83 12.76
CA LEU A 285 -6.77 -22.35 11.64
C LEU A 285 -6.49 -23.45 10.61
N TYR A 286 -6.29 -24.68 11.08
CA TYR A 286 -6.16 -25.85 10.22
C TYR A 286 -7.42 -26.07 9.37
N ASP A 287 -8.60 -25.99 10.00
CA ASP A 287 -9.88 -26.15 9.31
C ASP A 287 -10.09 -25.04 8.27
N VAL A 288 -9.77 -23.79 8.62
CA VAL A 288 -9.88 -22.65 7.68
C VAL A 288 -8.92 -22.81 6.51
N LEU A 289 -7.65 -23.15 6.76
CA LEU A 289 -6.67 -23.42 5.71
C LEU A 289 -7.12 -24.56 4.79
N SER A 290 -7.75 -25.60 5.35
CA SER A 290 -8.29 -26.72 4.58
C SER A 290 -9.43 -26.27 3.67
N VAL A 291 -10.31 -25.40 4.15
CA VAL A 291 -11.39 -24.80 3.35
C VAL A 291 -10.84 -23.92 2.22
N GLU A 292 -9.83 -23.09 2.51
CA GLU A 292 -9.19 -22.23 1.50
C GLU A 292 -8.46 -23.05 0.42
N ASP A 293 -7.73 -24.10 0.82
CA ASP A 293 -7.03 -25.04 -0.06
C ASP A 293 -8.00 -25.79 -0.98
N ASP A 294 -9.10 -26.31 -0.42
CA ASP A 294 -10.13 -27.02 -1.19
C ASP A 294 -10.88 -26.08 -2.16
N ALA A 295 -10.97 -24.79 -1.86
CA ALA A 295 -11.56 -23.78 -2.74
C ALA A 295 -10.65 -23.43 -3.93
N GLY A 296 -9.35 -23.70 -3.86
CA GLY A 296 -8.40 -23.48 -4.96
C GLY A 296 -8.17 -22.01 -5.32
N SER A 297 -8.34 -21.09 -4.37
CA SER A 297 -8.09 -19.65 -4.58
C SER A 297 -6.62 -19.38 -4.90
N GLU A 298 -6.34 -18.34 -5.69
CA GLU A 298 -4.96 -17.87 -5.94
C GLU A 298 -4.33 -17.24 -4.68
N LEU A 299 -5.15 -16.72 -3.77
CA LEU A 299 -4.73 -16.13 -2.50
C LEU A 299 -5.37 -16.89 -1.33
N HIS A 300 -4.54 -17.44 -0.45
CA HIS A 300 -4.98 -18.08 0.79
C HIS A 300 -4.85 -17.07 1.91
N ARG A 301 -5.99 -16.64 2.46
CA ARG A 301 -6.06 -15.50 3.35
C ARG A 301 -5.29 -15.75 4.64
N VAL A 302 -5.43 -16.94 5.24
CA VAL A 302 -4.70 -17.25 6.48
C VAL A 302 -3.19 -17.17 6.28
N LEU A 303 -2.67 -17.72 5.16
CA LEU A 303 -1.24 -17.67 4.87
C LEU A 303 -0.76 -16.25 4.57
N TYR A 304 -1.56 -15.47 3.83
CA TYR A 304 -1.29 -14.06 3.59
C TYR A 304 -1.23 -13.26 4.90
N LEU A 305 -2.22 -13.42 5.76
CA LEU A 305 -2.33 -12.78 7.07
C LEU A 305 -1.14 -13.11 7.99
N PHE A 306 -0.54 -14.29 7.84
CA PHE A 306 0.66 -14.67 8.59
C PHE A 306 1.97 -14.19 7.97
N SER A 307 1.96 -13.58 6.78
CA SER A 307 3.18 -13.04 6.15
C SER A 307 3.85 -12.00 7.05
N GLY A 308 5.16 -12.10 7.21
CA GLY A 308 5.94 -11.30 8.17
C GLY A 308 5.96 -11.88 9.58
N HIS A 309 5.10 -12.85 9.88
CA HIS A 309 5.03 -13.57 11.15
C HIS A 309 5.52 -15.03 11.04
N GLY A 310 6.14 -15.44 9.93
CA GLY A 310 6.65 -16.81 9.74
C GLY A 310 7.71 -17.26 10.76
N GLY A 311 8.32 -16.32 11.50
CA GLY A 311 9.21 -16.63 12.63
C GLY A 311 8.50 -17.04 13.92
N GLU A 312 7.19 -16.80 14.05
CA GLU A 312 6.42 -17.13 15.25
C GLU A 312 6.18 -18.63 15.37
N SER A 313 6.47 -19.20 16.55
CA SER A 313 6.32 -20.65 16.81
C SER A 313 4.90 -21.14 16.54
N PHE A 314 3.90 -20.36 16.95
CA PHE A 314 2.49 -20.65 16.72
C PHE A 314 2.16 -20.78 15.22
N VAL A 315 2.63 -19.83 14.40
CA VAL A 315 2.41 -19.82 12.95
C VAL A 315 3.09 -21.04 12.32
N ARG A 316 4.35 -21.31 12.68
CA ARG A 316 5.09 -22.47 12.17
C ARG A 316 4.39 -23.78 12.48
N ASP A 317 3.94 -23.96 13.72
CA ASP A 317 3.26 -25.17 14.13
C ASP A 317 1.98 -25.42 13.32
N VAL A 318 1.18 -24.38 13.07
CA VAL A 318 -0.03 -24.47 12.24
C VAL A 318 0.32 -24.87 10.82
N VAL A 319 1.28 -24.19 10.21
CA VAL A 319 1.66 -24.40 8.80
C VAL A 319 2.31 -25.77 8.60
N ILE A 320 3.20 -26.21 9.50
CA ILE A 320 3.81 -27.54 9.46
C ILE A 320 2.72 -28.61 9.61
N SER A 321 1.84 -28.47 10.61
CA SER A 321 0.75 -29.44 10.82
C SER A 321 -0.16 -29.54 9.59
N PHE A 322 -0.45 -28.41 8.95
CA PHE A 322 -1.21 -28.36 7.70
C PHE A 322 -0.49 -29.10 6.56
N LEU A 323 0.75 -28.74 6.26
CA LEU A 323 1.53 -29.33 5.16
C LEU A 323 1.74 -30.84 5.33
N LEU A 324 1.90 -31.33 6.57
CA LEU A 324 2.21 -32.74 6.83
C LEU A 324 0.98 -33.66 6.84
N SER A 325 -0.21 -33.12 7.06
CA SER A 325 -1.45 -33.90 7.23
C SER A 325 -2.32 -33.98 5.98
N LYS A 326 -2.20 -33.01 5.06
CA LYS A 326 -2.91 -33.03 3.78
C LYS A 326 -2.19 -33.94 2.80
N GLU A 327 -2.89 -34.95 2.29
CA GLU A 327 -2.36 -35.89 1.28
C GLU A 327 -2.18 -35.23 -0.08
N LYS A 328 -3.10 -34.32 -0.44
CA LYS A 328 -3.07 -33.53 -1.67
C LYS A 328 -3.24 -32.06 -1.31
N LEU A 329 -2.30 -31.24 -1.75
CA LEU A 329 -2.29 -29.80 -1.53
C LEU A 329 -2.47 -29.08 -2.85
N CYS A 330 -3.22 -27.98 -2.85
CA CYS A 330 -3.15 -27.01 -3.94
C CYS A 330 -1.73 -26.43 -3.99
N ILE A 331 -1.19 -26.33 -5.21
CA ILE A 331 0.20 -25.89 -5.41
C ILE A 331 0.44 -24.47 -4.88
N GLN A 332 -0.55 -23.58 -5.01
CA GLN A 332 -0.46 -22.21 -4.51
C GLN A 332 -0.44 -22.16 -2.98
N THR A 333 -1.20 -23.02 -2.32
CA THR A 333 -1.21 -23.18 -0.86
C THR A 333 0.15 -23.69 -0.38
N ALA A 334 0.66 -24.75 -1.01
CA ALA A 334 1.98 -25.29 -0.69
C ALA A 334 3.08 -24.23 -0.85
N LYS A 335 3.05 -23.47 -1.95
CA LYS A 335 3.98 -22.36 -2.20
C LYS A 335 3.94 -21.29 -1.12
N GLN A 336 2.76 -20.77 -0.79
CA GLN A 336 2.60 -19.72 0.24
C GLN A 336 3.00 -20.22 1.63
N ALA A 337 2.60 -21.45 1.99
CA ALA A 337 2.92 -22.07 3.27
C ALA A 337 4.43 -22.33 3.44
N LEU A 338 5.08 -22.89 2.43
CA LEU A 338 6.52 -23.15 2.45
C LEU A 338 7.32 -21.85 2.47
N ARG A 339 6.89 -20.83 1.70
CA ARG A 339 7.50 -19.50 1.75
C ARG A 339 7.42 -18.91 3.16
N LEU A 340 6.25 -18.99 3.78
CA LEU A 340 6.02 -18.53 5.16
C LEU A 340 6.93 -19.25 6.16
N LEU A 341 7.13 -20.56 6.03
CA LEU A 341 8.09 -21.32 6.87
C LEU A 341 9.55 -20.88 6.67
N CYS A 342 9.90 -20.46 5.47
CA CYS A 342 11.23 -19.97 5.13
C CYS A 342 11.45 -18.49 5.48
N GLU A 343 10.42 -17.75 5.90
CA GLU A 343 10.58 -16.39 6.42
C GLU A 343 11.42 -16.39 7.71
N ASN A 344 12.40 -15.48 7.78
CA ASN A 344 13.31 -15.32 8.93
C ASN A 344 14.04 -16.62 9.33
N ALA A 345 14.27 -17.53 8.37
CA ALA A 345 14.99 -18.78 8.58
C ALA A 345 16.44 -18.59 9.10
N GLU A 346 17.03 -17.40 8.92
CA GLU A 346 18.36 -17.05 9.42
C GLU A 346 18.37 -16.90 10.95
N ASP A 347 17.34 -16.27 11.51
CA ASP A 347 17.25 -15.99 12.95
C ASP A 347 16.64 -17.17 13.72
N ARG A 348 15.80 -17.97 13.06
CA ARG A 348 15.11 -19.12 13.65
C ARG A 348 15.09 -20.27 12.65
N PRO A 349 16.11 -21.13 12.60
CA PRO A 349 16.12 -22.29 11.69
C PRO A 349 15.03 -23.31 12.06
N LEU A 350 14.62 -24.12 11.09
CA LEU A 350 13.77 -25.30 11.34
C LEU A 350 14.61 -26.39 12.01
N ASP A 351 14.01 -27.15 12.93
CA ASP A 351 14.69 -28.30 13.54
C ASP A 351 14.83 -29.48 12.57
N ASP A 352 15.76 -30.38 12.87
CA ASP A 352 16.07 -31.53 12.01
C ASP A 352 14.88 -32.47 11.80
N SER A 353 14.02 -32.65 12.82
CA SER A 353 12.84 -33.52 12.70
C SER A 353 11.83 -32.96 11.71
N THR A 354 11.60 -31.64 11.74
CA THR A 354 10.73 -30.94 10.80
C THR A 354 11.30 -31.03 9.38
N LEU A 355 12.61 -30.84 9.24
CA LEU A 355 13.29 -30.98 7.94
C LEU A 355 13.19 -32.41 7.39
N ASP A 356 13.34 -33.43 8.24
CA ASP A 356 13.14 -34.84 7.87
C ASP A 356 11.72 -35.09 7.36
N GLN A 357 10.71 -34.54 8.03
CA GLN A 357 9.30 -34.70 7.66
C GLN A 357 8.97 -34.00 6.34
N LEU A 358 9.41 -32.75 6.16
CA LEU A 358 9.24 -32.01 4.90
C LEU A 358 9.98 -32.72 3.75
N TRP A 359 11.16 -33.27 4.01
CA TRP A 359 11.90 -34.02 3.00
C TRP A 359 11.22 -35.33 2.63
N ALA A 360 10.66 -36.06 3.60
CA ALA A 360 9.85 -37.25 3.33
C ALA A 360 8.60 -36.92 2.48
N VAL A 361 7.96 -35.76 2.69
CA VAL A 361 6.86 -35.28 1.84
C VAL A 361 7.36 -35.05 0.41
N ALA A 362 8.49 -34.34 0.24
CA ALA A 362 9.11 -34.12 -1.06
C ALA A 362 9.35 -35.45 -1.82
N GLN A 363 9.95 -36.44 -1.14
CA GLN A 363 10.23 -37.74 -1.75
C GLN A 363 8.96 -38.52 -2.14
N ARG A 364 7.85 -38.38 -1.40
CA ARG A 364 6.56 -38.96 -1.78
C ARG A 364 6.02 -38.35 -3.07
N HIS A 365 6.00 -37.02 -3.18
CA HIS A 365 5.52 -36.34 -4.40
C HIS A 365 6.39 -36.65 -5.62
N ARG A 366 7.70 -36.86 -5.42
CA ARG A 366 8.60 -37.35 -6.47
C ARG A 366 8.18 -38.72 -6.99
N GLN A 367 7.83 -39.66 -6.11
CA GLN A 367 7.39 -41.01 -6.50
C GLN A 367 6.04 -40.99 -7.24
N SER A 368 5.17 -40.05 -6.89
CA SER A 368 3.86 -39.83 -7.54
C SER A 368 3.92 -39.01 -8.84
N ALA A 369 5.13 -38.66 -9.32
CA ALA A 369 5.36 -37.82 -10.49
C ALA A 369 4.78 -36.39 -10.41
N GLU A 370 4.54 -35.87 -9.21
CA GLU A 370 4.10 -34.49 -8.98
C GLU A 370 5.30 -33.55 -8.91
N SER A 371 5.93 -33.31 -10.06
CA SER A 371 7.22 -32.60 -10.19
C SER A 371 7.25 -31.23 -9.51
N GLU A 372 6.19 -30.44 -9.61
CA GLU A 372 6.17 -29.07 -9.07
C GLU A 372 6.08 -29.02 -7.55
N THR A 373 5.21 -29.84 -6.96
CA THR A 373 5.09 -29.96 -5.51
C THR A 373 6.39 -30.52 -4.91
N PHE A 374 7.00 -31.51 -5.57
CA PHE A 374 8.34 -31.98 -5.19
C PHE A 374 9.36 -30.84 -5.18
N LEU A 375 9.43 -30.04 -6.26
CA LEU A 375 10.34 -28.92 -6.37
C LEU A 375 10.15 -27.91 -5.24
N LEU A 376 8.92 -27.51 -4.92
CA LEU A 376 8.63 -26.55 -3.85
C LEU A 376 9.12 -27.04 -2.48
N PHE A 377 8.77 -28.28 -2.09
CA PHE A 377 9.21 -28.84 -0.81
C PHE A 377 10.73 -29.04 -0.77
N ALA A 378 11.32 -29.54 -1.86
CA ALA A 378 12.76 -29.69 -1.97
C ALA A 378 13.48 -28.34 -1.84
N SER A 379 12.95 -27.29 -2.48
CA SER A 379 13.47 -25.93 -2.37
C SER A 379 13.41 -25.39 -0.94
N ALA A 380 12.31 -25.63 -0.21
CA ALA A 380 12.21 -25.23 1.20
C ALA A 380 13.27 -25.90 2.08
N VAL A 381 13.51 -27.20 1.89
CA VAL A 381 14.52 -27.98 2.63
C VAL A 381 15.95 -27.63 2.19
N PHE A 382 16.15 -27.27 0.92
CA PHE A 382 17.47 -27.03 0.31
C PHE A 382 18.31 -26.05 1.10
N ARG A 383 17.71 -24.99 1.64
CA ARG A 383 18.42 -23.98 2.45
C ARG A 383 19.14 -24.59 3.65
N PHE A 384 18.61 -25.67 4.22
CA PHE A 384 19.14 -26.32 5.42
C PHE A 384 19.94 -27.59 5.12
N ARG A 385 19.56 -28.34 4.07
CA ARG A 385 20.19 -29.62 3.68
C ARG A 385 20.62 -29.65 2.24
N GLN A 386 21.53 -28.74 1.88
CA GLN A 386 21.97 -28.53 0.50
C GLN A 386 22.50 -29.82 -0.15
N VAL A 387 23.33 -30.59 0.57
CA VAL A 387 23.96 -31.81 0.04
C VAL A 387 22.92 -32.88 -0.32
N ASP A 388 22.05 -33.22 0.64
CA ASP A 388 21.08 -34.30 0.50
C ASP A 388 20.05 -33.99 -0.59
N VAL A 389 19.56 -32.76 -0.59
CA VAL A 389 18.58 -32.31 -1.59
C VAL A 389 19.22 -32.27 -2.96
N TRP A 390 20.45 -31.77 -3.06
CA TRP A 390 21.14 -31.67 -4.35
C TRP A 390 21.38 -33.02 -5.00
N GLN A 391 21.89 -34.01 -4.26
CA GLN A 391 22.13 -35.35 -4.81
C GLN A 391 20.86 -35.94 -5.43
N VAL A 392 19.70 -35.67 -4.84
CA VAL A 392 18.42 -36.11 -5.38
C VAL A 392 17.99 -35.27 -6.58
N VAL A 393 18.07 -33.94 -6.52
CA VAL A 393 17.71 -33.07 -7.66
C VAL A 393 18.58 -33.40 -8.88
N ASP A 394 19.89 -33.54 -8.71
CA ASP A 394 20.84 -33.87 -9.78
C ASP A 394 20.52 -35.23 -10.42
N SER A 395 20.38 -36.28 -9.60
CA SER A 395 20.14 -37.64 -10.10
C SER A 395 18.74 -37.87 -10.69
N SER A 396 17.76 -37.01 -10.39
CA SER A 396 16.36 -37.30 -10.69
C SER A 396 15.65 -36.29 -11.56
N LEU A 397 16.02 -35.01 -11.46
CA LEU A 397 15.44 -33.93 -12.24
C LEU A 397 16.39 -33.40 -13.29
N LEU A 398 17.70 -33.53 -13.11
CA LEU A 398 18.68 -32.96 -14.02
C LEU A 398 19.33 -34.06 -14.85
N ALA A 399 18.53 -34.96 -15.41
CA ALA A 399 19.01 -36.06 -16.26
C ALA A 399 18.30 -36.06 -17.60
N GLY A 400 19.05 -36.31 -18.69
CA GLY A 400 18.51 -36.37 -20.05
C GLY A 400 18.63 -35.06 -20.84
N GLU A 401 17.93 -35.01 -21.98
CA GLU A 401 18.07 -33.94 -22.99
C GLU A 401 17.36 -32.62 -22.61
N GLU A 402 16.43 -32.62 -21.65
CA GLU A 402 15.67 -31.44 -21.19
C GLU A 402 16.26 -30.77 -19.92
N ARG A 403 17.51 -31.13 -19.58
CA ARG A 403 18.19 -30.74 -18.33
C ARG A 403 18.17 -29.23 -18.07
N GLY A 404 18.40 -28.39 -19.07
CA GLY A 404 18.43 -26.94 -18.90
C GLY A 404 17.09 -26.34 -18.47
N GLY A 405 15.98 -26.79 -19.07
CA GLY A 405 14.64 -26.35 -18.67
C GLY A 405 14.25 -26.85 -17.27
N GLN A 406 14.66 -28.06 -16.92
CA GLN A 406 14.44 -28.63 -15.58
C GLN A 406 15.25 -27.88 -14.51
N PHE A 407 16.48 -27.46 -14.83
CA PHE A 407 17.28 -26.63 -13.94
C PHE A 407 16.69 -25.24 -13.74
N GLN A 408 16.19 -24.60 -14.79
CA GLN A 408 15.50 -23.33 -14.67
C GLN A 408 14.28 -23.44 -13.76
N ARG A 409 13.48 -24.51 -13.87
CA ARG A 409 12.35 -24.78 -12.98
C ARG A 409 12.80 -24.96 -11.51
N TRP A 410 13.92 -25.63 -11.27
CA TRP A 410 14.50 -25.75 -9.93
C TRP A 410 14.91 -24.40 -9.34
N LEU A 411 15.61 -23.57 -10.11
CA LEU A 411 16.00 -22.24 -9.66
C LEU A 411 14.80 -21.33 -9.40
N ASN A 412 13.77 -21.41 -10.24
CA ASN A 412 12.51 -20.70 -10.03
C ASN A 412 11.81 -21.18 -8.75
N ALA A 413 11.80 -22.48 -8.46
CA ALA A 413 11.21 -22.99 -7.22
C ALA A 413 11.96 -22.49 -5.97
N ILE A 414 13.30 -22.45 -5.99
CA ILE A 414 14.09 -21.84 -4.91
C ILE A 414 13.70 -20.37 -4.75
N ALA A 415 13.58 -19.67 -5.88
CA ALA A 415 13.25 -18.24 -5.89
C ALA A 415 11.88 -17.93 -5.31
N GLU A 416 10.91 -18.77 -5.62
CA GLU A 416 9.54 -18.62 -5.19
C GLU A 416 9.35 -18.84 -3.69
N ILE A 417 10.12 -19.77 -3.11
CA ILE A 417 10.04 -20.10 -1.69
C ILE A 417 10.83 -19.12 -0.83
N HIS A 418 11.97 -18.65 -1.31
CA HIS A 418 12.90 -17.89 -0.47
C HIS A 418 13.01 -16.44 -0.92
N LEU A 419 12.30 -15.55 -0.20
CA LEU A 419 12.30 -14.10 -0.40
C LEU A 419 13.69 -13.43 -0.47
N ARG A 420 14.68 -14.01 0.22
CA ARG A 420 16.05 -13.50 0.30
C ARG A 420 17.10 -14.61 0.10
N PHE A 421 16.82 -15.60 -0.75
CA PHE A 421 17.86 -16.58 -1.10
C PHE A 421 18.94 -15.90 -1.92
N ARG A 422 19.97 -15.43 -1.24
CA ARG A 422 21.22 -15.10 -1.90
C ARG A 422 21.94 -16.41 -2.11
N PHE A 423 21.96 -16.89 -3.34
CA PHE A 423 23.19 -17.54 -3.78
C PHE A 423 24.25 -16.45 -3.59
N GLU A 424 25.20 -16.60 -2.67
CA GLU A 424 26.28 -15.60 -2.48
C GLU A 424 27.23 -15.56 -3.69
N GLY A 425 26.70 -15.79 -4.88
CA GLY A 425 27.43 -16.08 -6.09
C GLY A 425 28.14 -17.42 -6.07
N LYS A 426 27.86 -18.31 -5.10
CA LYS A 426 28.63 -19.55 -4.92
C LYS A 426 27.79 -20.80 -5.11
N TRP A 427 28.36 -21.75 -5.84
CA TRP A 427 27.85 -23.11 -5.86
C TRP A 427 28.06 -23.75 -4.48
N PRO A 428 27.10 -24.53 -3.95
CA PRO A 428 27.29 -25.31 -2.74
C PRO A 428 28.55 -26.17 -2.85
N ALA A 429 29.38 -26.16 -1.81
CA ALA A 429 30.69 -26.84 -1.80
C ALA A 429 30.60 -28.36 -2.04
N CYS A 430 29.42 -28.95 -1.85
CA CYS A 430 29.15 -30.36 -2.12
C CYS A 430 28.89 -30.69 -3.59
N MET A 431 28.78 -29.70 -4.48
CA MET A 431 28.58 -29.93 -5.90
C MET A 431 29.90 -30.30 -6.58
N GLY A 432 29.94 -31.47 -7.20
CA GLY A 432 31.12 -31.94 -7.93
C GLY A 432 31.33 -31.17 -9.24
N GLU A 433 32.58 -31.17 -9.71
CA GLU A 433 32.98 -30.54 -10.98
C GLU A 433 32.16 -31.03 -12.19
N GLU A 434 31.76 -32.30 -12.20
CA GLU A 434 30.97 -32.88 -13.30
C GLU A 434 29.57 -32.27 -13.40
N SER A 435 28.87 -32.13 -12.28
CA SER A 435 27.55 -31.51 -12.24
C SER A 435 27.65 -30.02 -12.61
N ILE A 436 28.65 -29.30 -12.08
CA ILE A 436 28.85 -27.88 -12.41
C ILE A 436 29.14 -27.70 -13.91
N ALA A 437 30.08 -28.48 -14.47
CA ALA A 437 30.43 -28.40 -15.88
C ALA A 437 29.26 -28.73 -16.80
N ALA A 438 28.43 -29.71 -16.42
CA ALA A 438 27.26 -30.10 -17.18
C ALA A 438 26.18 -28.99 -17.22
N MET A 439 26.14 -28.12 -16.21
CA MET A 439 25.07 -27.13 -16.04
C MET A 439 25.47 -25.73 -16.53
N LEU A 440 26.76 -25.43 -16.62
CA LEU A 440 27.23 -24.13 -17.11
C LEU A 440 26.68 -23.76 -18.50
N PRO A 441 26.65 -24.65 -19.51
CA PRO A 441 26.05 -24.33 -20.81
C PRO A 441 24.57 -23.94 -20.71
N ASP A 442 23.81 -24.69 -19.92
CA ASP A 442 22.38 -24.43 -19.70
C ASP A 442 22.15 -23.12 -18.95
N MET A 443 23.04 -22.72 -18.04
CA MET A 443 23.00 -21.42 -17.39
C MET A 443 23.19 -20.26 -18.37
N PHE A 444 24.06 -20.40 -19.37
CA PHE A 444 24.21 -19.38 -20.42
C PHE A 444 22.94 -19.26 -21.27
N ALA A 445 22.26 -20.38 -21.54
CA ALA A 445 21.01 -20.39 -22.30
C ALA A 445 19.82 -19.82 -21.49
N ALA A 446 19.67 -20.22 -20.23
CA ALA A 446 18.55 -19.81 -19.38
C ALA A 446 18.73 -18.40 -18.80
N PHE A 447 19.98 -17.96 -18.55
CA PHE A 447 20.31 -16.66 -17.93
C PHE A 447 21.50 -16.01 -18.67
N PRO A 448 21.26 -15.45 -19.86
CA PRO A 448 22.32 -14.86 -20.67
C PRO A 448 22.98 -13.65 -19.97
N PRO A 449 24.28 -13.41 -20.21
CA PRO A 449 25.00 -12.28 -19.61
C PRO A 449 24.52 -10.91 -20.10
N ASP A 450 24.73 -9.84 -19.32
CA ASP A 450 24.42 -8.48 -19.76
C ASP A 450 25.26 -8.07 -20.98
N GLY A 451 24.60 -7.61 -22.04
CA GLY A 451 25.23 -7.25 -23.32
C GLY A 451 24.87 -8.16 -24.50
N ASP A 452 24.00 -9.16 -24.31
CA ASP A 452 23.43 -9.95 -25.40
C ASP A 452 22.38 -9.11 -26.19
N PRO A 453 22.63 -8.79 -27.47
CA PRO A 453 21.77 -7.89 -28.25
C PRO A 453 20.40 -8.46 -28.62
N GLU A 454 20.09 -9.74 -28.37
CA GLU A 454 18.81 -10.35 -28.75
C GLU A 454 17.67 -10.18 -27.72
N MET A 455 17.90 -9.54 -26.58
CA MET A 455 17.06 -9.72 -25.38
C MET A 455 16.47 -8.44 -24.73
N ASP A 456 16.23 -7.36 -25.48
CA ASP A 456 15.58 -6.12 -25.00
C ASP A 456 14.14 -6.30 -24.43
N GLY A 457 13.59 -7.52 -24.39
CA GLY A 457 12.22 -7.83 -23.95
C GLY A 457 12.03 -8.72 -22.71
N TYR A 458 13.08 -9.36 -22.15
CA TYR A 458 12.93 -10.27 -20.99
C TYR A 458 13.24 -9.51 -19.67
N ASN A 459 12.28 -8.74 -19.16
CA ASN A 459 12.57 -7.72 -18.14
C ASN A 459 11.61 -7.66 -16.93
N ASP A 460 11.26 -8.81 -16.34
CA ASP A 460 10.51 -8.84 -15.06
C ASP A 460 11.34 -9.29 -13.84
N GLY A 461 12.64 -9.59 -13.98
CA GLY A 461 13.42 -10.28 -12.94
C GLY A 461 14.85 -9.77 -12.68
N LYS A 462 15.10 -8.46 -12.76
CA LYS A 462 16.47 -7.88 -12.67
C LYS A 462 17.32 -8.36 -11.49
N MET A 463 16.72 -8.68 -10.33
CA MET A 463 17.45 -9.14 -9.14
C MET A 463 18.04 -10.55 -9.29
N TYR A 464 17.46 -11.42 -10.15
CA TYR A 464 17.95 -12.78 -10.36
C TYR A 464 19.13 -12.86 -11.33
N ARG A 465 19.26 -11.94 -12.28
CA ARG A 465 20.29 -12.01 -13.32
C ARG A 465 21.70 -11.81 -12.75
N GLU A 466 21.88 -10.86 -11.84
CA GLU A 466 23.19 -10.60 -11.23
C GLU A 466 23.67 -11.79 -10.39
N ASP A 467 22.81 -12.35 -9.55
CA ASP A 467 23.16 -13.48 -8.68
C ASP A 467 23.42 -14.77 -9.48
N MET A 468 22.66 -15.01 -10.56
CA MET A 468 22.93 -16.12 -11.48
C MET A 468 24.22 -15.92 -12.28
N GLY A 469 24.52 -14.69 -12.69
CA GLY A 469 25.79 -14.33 -13.31
C GLY A 469 26.97 -14.60 -12.38
N ARG A 470 26.85 -14.27 -11.10
CA ARG A 470 27.88 -14.58 -10.08
C ARG A 470 28.01 -16.09 -9.86
N LEU A 471 26.89 -16.81 -9.74
CA LEU A 471 26.88 -18.27 -9.60
C LEU A 471 27.57 -18.98 -10.77
N ARG A 472 27.30 -18.54 -12.00
CA ARG A 472 27.98 -19.01 -13.22
C ARG A 472 29.48 -18.75 -13.16
N ASN A 473 29.89 -17.52 -12.82
CA ASN A 473 31.30 -17.15 -12.75
C ASN A 473 32.05 -17.98 -11.70
N HIS A 474 31.45 -18.18 -10.53
CA HIS A 474 32.01 -19.06 -9.50
C HIS A 474 32.09 -20.51 -9.97
N GLY A 475 31.12 -20.99 -10.76
CA GLY A 475 31.20 -22.34 -11.35
C GLY A 475 32.44 -22.53 -12.21
N ILE A 476 32.78 -21.52 -13.02
CA ILE A 476 34.01 -21.51 -13.83
C ILE A 476 35.25 -21.53 -12.92
N THR A 477 35.25 -20.76 -11.83
CA THR A 477 36.35 -20.75 -10.85
C THR A 477 36.49 -22.10 -10.13
N VAL A 478 35.39 -22.73 -9.72
CA VAL A 478 35.42 -24.04 -9.06
C VAL A 478 35.97 -25.12 -9.99
N LEU A 479 35.60 -25.10 -11.28
CA LEU A 479 36.20 -26.01 -12.27
C LEU A 479 37.72 -25.81 -12.38
N ALA A 480 38.18 -24.56 -12.34
CA ALA A 480 39.60 -24.28 -12.39
C ALA A 480 40.36 -24.75 -11.15
N GLU A 481 39.82 -24.46 -9.97
CA GLU A 481 40.40 -24.85 -8.68
C GLU A 481 40.40 -26.37 -8.47
N GLY A 482 39.48 -27.09 -9.10
CA GLY A 482 39.37 -28.55 -9.04
C GLY A 482 40.58 -29.31 -9.59
N GLY A 483 41.34 -28.72 -10.52
CA GLY A 483 42.59 -29.29 -11.04
C GLY A 483 42.45 -30.60 -11.84
N SER A 484 41.24 -31.11 -12.05
CA SER A 484 41.04 -32.40 -12.73
C SER A 484 41.22 -32.29 -14.25
N GLY A 485 41.67 -33.39 -14.88
CA GLY A 485 41.77 -33.48 -16.35
C GLY A 485 40.43 -33.33 -17.07
N PHE A 486 39.32 -33.58 -16.38
CA PHE A 486 37.97 -33.36 -16.89
C PHE A 486 37.64 -31.85 -16.89
N ALA A 487 37.85 -31.16 -15.76
CA ALA A 487 37.54 -29.74 -15.65
C ALA A 487 38.34 -28.90 -16.67
N GLY A 488 39.62 -29.23 -16.89
CA GLY A 488 40.41 -28.58 -17.93
C GLY A 488 39.84 -28.73 -19.35
N LYS A 489 39.27 -29.90 -19.69
CA LYS A 489 38.58 -30.09 -20.98
C LYS A 489 37.30 -29.24 -21.08
N GLN A 490 36.56 -29.13 -20.00
CA GLN A 490 35.31 -28.36 -19.97
C GLN A 490 35.58 -26.85 -20.05
N LEU A 491 36.59 -26.33 -19.35
CA LEU A 491 37.01 -24.93 -19.47
C LEU A 491 37.44 -24.58 -20.91
N MET A 492 38.20 -25.46 -21.57
CA MET A 492 38.59 -25.29 -22.97
C MET A 492 37.37 -25.37 -23.92
N ALA A 493 36.41 -26.24 -23.63
CA ALA A 493 35.17 -26.32 -24.40
C ALA A 493 34.35 -25.03 -24.28
N LEU A 494 34.24 -24.45 -23.08
CA LEU A 494 33.55 -23.17 -22.86
C LEU A 494 34.22 -22.02 -23.63
N LEU A 495 35.55 -21.96 -23.67
CA LEU A 495 36.28 -20.93 -24.42
C LEU A 495 36.03 -20.96 -25.94
N THR A 496 35.62 -22.12 -26.47
CA THR A 496 35.38 -22.33 -27.90
C THR A 496 33.90 -22.39 -28.25
N ALA A 497 33.02 -22.25 -27.25
CA ALA A 497 31.58 -22.33 -27.42
C ALA A 497 31.01 -21.01 -27.96
N SER A 498 30.21 -21.09 -29.03
CA SER A 498 29.64 -19.91 -29.69
C SER A 498 28.62 -19.13 -28.85
N PHE A 499 28.09 -19.73 -27.78
CA PHE A 499 27.13 -19.10 -26.86
C PHE A 499 27.79 -18.37 -25.70
N VAL A 500 29.12 -18.42 -25.57
CA VAL A 500 29.87 -17.69 -24.53
C VAL A 500 30.27 -16.33 -25.09
N PRO A 501 29.86 -15.20 -24.47
CA PRO A 501 30.24 -13.89 -24.95
C PRO A 501 31.72 -13.60 -24.80
N ASP A 502 32.29 -12.83 -25.72
CA ASP A 502 33.73 -12.52 -25.76
C ASP A 502 34.26 -11.91 -24.46
N PHE A 503 33.46 -11.13 -23.74
CA PHE A 503 33.89 -10.50 -22.49
C PHE A 503 34.14 -11.53 -21.36
N MET A 504 33.57 -12.73 -21.46
CA MET A 504 33.79 -13.82 -20.52
C MET A 504 35.07 -14.61 -20.80
N HIS A 505 35.64 -14.51 -22.01
CA HIS A 505 36.86 -15.23 -22.39
C HIS A 505 38.04 -14.87 -21.49
N SER A 506 38.13 -13.62 -21.02
CA SER A 506 39.20 -13.21 -20.10
C SER A 506 39.11 -13.95 -18.75
N LEU A 507 37.91 -14.14 -18.20
CA LEU A 507 37.70 -14.93 -16.98
C LEU A 507 38.09 -16.39 -17.21
N ILE A 508 37.63 -16.98 -18.31
CA ILE A 508 37.88 -18.39 -18.62
C ILE A 508 39.37 -18.65 -18.86
N LEU A 509 40.07 -17.76 -19.58
CA LEU A 509 41.52 -17.84 -19.79
C LEU A 509 42.30 -17.76 -18.48
N ASN A 510 41.93 -16.83 -17.59
CA ASN A 510 42.54 -16.75 -16.25
C ASN A 510 42.27 -18.02 -15.44
N CYS A 511 41.07 -18.59 -15.54
CA CYS A 511 40.71 -19.84 -14.88
C CYS A 511 41.48 -21.05 -15.45
N ILE A 512 41.73 -21.09 -16.76
CA ILE A 512 42.60 -22.11 -17.38
C ILE A 512 44.04 -21.99 -16.87
N ASP A 513 44.55 -20.76 -16.71
CA ASP A 513 45.89 -20.54 -16.15
C ASP A 513 45.97 -21.01 -14.68
N ILE A 514 44.95 -20.67 -13.87
CA ILE A 514 44.80 -21.17 -12.50
C ILE A 514 44.75 -22.71 -12.47
N TRP A 515 43.96 -23.32 -13.35
CA TRP A 515 43.89 -24.78 -13.45
C TRP A 515 45.24 -25.41 -13.80
N CYS A 516 46.04 -24.78 -14.68
CA CYS A 516 47.39 -25.24 -15.00
C CYS A 516 48.34 -25.24 -13.79
N VAL A 517 48.07 -24.41 -12.77
CA VAL A 517 48.85 -24.33 -11.53
C VAL A 517 48.46 -25.42 -10.53
N PHE A 518 47.20 -25.86 -10.53
CA PHE A 518 46.70 -26.88 -9.59
C PHE A 518 46.85 -28.34 -10.08
N ARG A 519 47.35 -28.53 -11.31
CA ARG A 519 47.64 -29.83 -11.93
C ARG A 519 49.06 -30.32 -11.62
#